data_AF-A0A949HU78-F1
#
_entry.id   AF-A0A949HU78-F1
#
_cell.length_a   1.000
_cell.length_b   1.000
_cell.length_c   1.000
_cell.angle_alpha   90.00
_cell.angle_beta   90.00
_cell.angle_gamma   90.00
#
_symmetry.space_group_name_H-M   'P 1'
#
loop_
_entity.id
_entity.type
_entity.pdbx_description
1 polymer ?
#
loop_
_entity_poly.entity_id
_entity_poly.type
_entity_poly.pdbx_seq_one_letter_code
_entity_poly.pdbx_strand_id
1 'polypeptide(L)' 'MMAQYRRIKGGLPKDALLLFRLGDFYEMFFEDAHTGAEILNLALTARNGVPMCGL' A
#
# COMPACT_ATOMS: atom_id res chain seq x y z
N MET A 1 -4.81 -7.83 9.46
CA MET A 1 -3.87 -6.99 8.68
C MET A 1 -4.60 -5.88 7.91
N MET A 2 -5.44 -6.18 6.91
CA MET A 2 -6.12 -5.13 6.12
C MET A 2 -7.04 -4.20 6.92
N ALA A 3 -7.69 -4.69 7.98
CA ALA A 3 -8.46 -3.85 8.89
C ALA A 3 -7.59 -2.82 9.64
N GLN A 4 -6.36 -3.21 10.00
CA GLN A 4 -5.39 -2.31 10.64
C GLN A 4 -4.85 -1.29 9.64
N TYR A 5 -4.55 -1.73 8.41
CA TYR A 5 -4.16 -0.83 7.33
C TYR A 5 -5.19 0.28 7.13
N ARG A 6 -6.47 -0.08 6.96
CA ARG A 6 -7.57 0.88 6.79
C ARG A 6 -7.74 1.80 8.00
N ARG A 7 -7.60 1.27 9.21
CA ARG A 7 -7.69 2.07 10.45
C ARG A 7 -6.60 3.12 10.52
N ILE A 8 -5.36 2.77 10.19
CA ILE A 8 -4.23 3.72 10.20
C ILE A 8 -4.38 4.72 9.06
N LYS A 9 -4.72 4.26 7.85
CA LYS A 9 -4.96 5.11 6.68
C LYS A 9 -6.09 6.12 6.93
N GLY A 10 -7.15 5.73 7.63
CA GLY A 10 -8.25 6.63 7.99
C GLY A 10 -7.85 7.79 8.91
N GLY A 11 -6.71 7.69 9.61
CA GLY A 11 -6.15 8.78 10.41
C GLY A 11 -5.11 9.62 9.68
N LEU A 12 -4.74 9.25 8.45
CA LEU A 12 -3.77 9.98 7.64
C LEU A 12 -4.46 10.95 6.68
N PRO A 13 -3.75 12.00 6.22
CA PRO A 13 -4.22 12.85 5.12
C PRO A 13 -4.56 12.00 3.89
N LYS A 14 -5.55 12.43 3.11
CA LYS A 14 -5.98 11.69 1.91
C LYS A 14 -4.84 11.47 0.91
N ASP A 15 -3.92 12.43 0.83
CA ASP A 15 -2.80 12.44 -0.11
C ASP A 15 -1.55 11.70 0.41
N ALA A 16 -1.59 11.17 1.64
CA ALA A 16 -0.44 10.48 2.23
C ALA A 16 -0.44 8.99 1.88
N LEU A 17 0.62 8.49 1.25
CA LEU A 17 0.81 7.05 1.01
C LEU A 17 1.19 6.32 2.32
N LEU A 18 0.49 5.22 2.61
CA LEU A 18 0.78 4.38 3.79
C LEU A 18 1.68 3.20 3.38
N LEU A 19 2.96 3.28 3.74
CA LEU A 19 3.88 2.17 3.60
C LEU A 19 3.72 1.22 4.80
N PHE A 20 3.07 0.08 4.58
CA PHE A 20 2.83 -0.89 5.63
C PHE A 20 3.99 -1.88 5.70
N ARG A 21 4.75 -1.83 6.79
CA ARG A 21 5.88 -2.75 6.98
C ARG A 21 5.37 -4.18 7.19
N LEU A 22 5.78 -5.08 6.32
CA LEU A 22 5.53 -6.51 6.44
C LEU A 22 6.87 -7.28 6.45
N GLY A 23 7.39 -7.52 7.65
CA GLY A 23 8.72 -8.12 7.82
C GLY A 23 9.83 -7.15 7.40
N ASP A 24 10.56 -7.53 6.35
CA ASP A 24 11.69 -6.78 5.79
C ASP A 24 11.27 -5.84 4.63
N PHE A 25 10.05 -5.99 4.12
CA PHE A 25 9.53 -5.21 3.00
C PHE A 25 8.49 -4.18 3.44
N TYR A 26 8.31 -3.15 2.63
CA TYR A 26 7.21 -2.20 2.77
C TYR A 26 6.19 -2.41 1.67
N GLU A 27 4.96 -2.74 2.05
CA GLU A 27 3.88 -3.02 1.11
C GLU A 27 2.80 -1.94 1.19
N MET A 28 2.30 -1.53 0.03
CA MET A 28 1.16 -0.65 -0.15
C MET A 28 0.02 -1.46 -0.78
N PHE A 29 -1.23 -1.13 -0.44
CA PHE A 29 -2.40 -1.90 -0.87
C PHE A 29 -3.49 -0.99 -1.45
N PHE A 30 -4.35 -1.56 -2.30
CA PHE A 30 -5.49 -0.85 -2.92
C PHE A 30 -5.02 0.33 -3.78
N GLU A 31 -5.61 1.53 -3.64
CA GLU A 31 -5.21 2.71 -4.42
C GLU A 31 -3.78 3.16 -4.12
N ASP A 32 -3.31 3.02 -2.87
CA ASP A 32 -1.93 3.33 -2.52
C ASP A 32 -0.94 2.46 -3.31
N ALA A 33 -1.35 1.24 -3.67
CA ALA A 33 -0.54 0.38 -4.52
C ALA A 33 -0.41 0.93 -5.95
N HIS A 34 -1.51 1.44 -6.52
CA HIS A 34 -1.51 2.05 -7.85
C HIS A 34 -0.67 3.32 -7.87
N THR A 35 -0.97 4.25 -6.95
CA THR A 35 -0.28 5.53 -6.85
C THR A 35 1.20 5.34 -6.49
N GLY A 36 1.50 4.45 -5.54
CA GLY A 36 2.87 4.12 -5.15
C GLY A 36 3.66 3.46 -6.29
N ALA A 37 3.04 2.55 -7.04
CA ALA A 37 3.68 1.90 -8.19
C ALA A 37 4.02 2.91 -9.29
N GLU A 38 3.15 3.87 -9.57
CA GLU A 38 3.39 4.90 -10.58
C GLU A 38 4.46 5.91 -10.14
N ILE A 39 4.37 6.41 -8.90
CA ILE A 39 5.29 7.44 -8.39
C ILE A 39 6.71 6.87 -8.17
N LEU A 40 6.79 5.66 -7.61
CA LEU A 40 8.06 5.03 -7.23
C LEU A 40 8.57 4.06 -8.31
N ASN A 41 7.85 3.94 -9.43
CA ASN A 41 8.14 3.03 -10.53
C ASN A 41 8.34 1.57 -10.07
N LEU A 42 7.41 1.09 -9.23
CA LEU A 42 7.43 -0.26 -8.65
C LEU A 42 6.54 -1.22 -9.44
N ALA A 43 6.84 -2.51 -9.35
CA ALA A 43 5.99 -3.54 -9.92
C ALA A 43 4.65 -3.62 -9.17
N LEU A 44 3.56 -3.28 -9.86
CA LEU A 44 2.21 -3.50 -9.37
C LEU A 44 1.85 -4.98 -9.50
N THR A 45 1.56 -5.62 -8.37
CA THR A 45 1.15 -7.03 -8.29
C THR A 45 -0.23 -7.13 -7.63
N ALA A 46 -0.77 -8.35 -7.52
CA ALA A 46 -2.03 -8.58 -6.82
C ALA A 46 -1.97 -9.86 -6.01
N ARG A 47 -2.48 -9.81 -4.77
CA ARG A 47 -2.59 -10.97 -3.88
C ARG A 47 -4.04 -11.18 -3.50
N ASN A 48 -4.59 -12.36 -3.79
CA ASN A 48 -5.99 -12.70 -3.54
C ASN A 48 -6.98 -11.65 -4.11
N GLY A 49 -6.67 -11.09 -5.29
CA GLY A 49 -7.48 -10.05 -5.93
C GLY A 49 -7.31 -8.64 -5.37
N VAL A 50 -6.41 -8.43 -4.41
CA VAL A 50 -6.07 -7.10 -3.87
C VAL A 50 -4.81 -6.57 -4.55
N PRO A 51 -4.84 -5.41 -5.22
CA PRO A 51 -3.65 -4.76 -5.76
C PRO A 51 -2.66 -4.41 -4.65
N MET A 52 -1.38 -4.68 -4.90
CA MET A 52 -0.29 -4.39 -3.99
C MET A 52 1.01 -4.06 -4.73
N CYS A 53 1.82 -3.18 -4.16
CA CYS A 53 3.19 -2.94 -4.61
C CYS A 53 4.09 -2.75 -3.38
N GLY A 54 5.39 -2.95 -3.53
CA GLY A 54 6.28 -2.86 -2.39
C GLY A 54 7.74 -2.62 -2.76
N LEU A 55 8.49 -2.22 -1.73
CA LEU A 55 9.93 -1.96 -1.70
C LEU A 55 10.61 -3.03 -0.87
#